data_AF-A0A060CS00-F1
#
_entry.id   AF-A0A060CS00-F1
#
_cell.length_a   1.000
_cell.length_b   1.000
_cell.length_c   1.000
_cell.angle_alpha   90.00
_cell.angle_beta   90.00
_cell.angle_gamma   90.00
#
_symmetry.space_group_name_H-M   'P 1'
#
loop_
_entity.id
_entity.type
_entity.pdbx_description
1 polymer ?
#
loop_
_entity_poly.entity_id
_entity_poly.type
_entity_poly.pdbx_seq_one_letter_code
_entity_poly.pdbx_strand_id
1 'polypeptide(L)'
;FTKSLDGDWRFHFSENPSQRLIGFEQLDFDVDQFEHIAVPGHIELQGFGQIHYINTLYPWEGKIYRRPPYSLSHDKSYKGLFSEAADNTVGQYIKTFTLPDTLAQHDVHIQFDGVRKSDVSLAQC
;
A
#
# COMPACT_ATOMS: atom_id res chain seq x y z
N PHE A 1 -18.91 20.02 1.01
CA PHE A 1 -18.51 19.67 2.39
C PHE A 1 -17.32 18.74 2.32
N THR A 2 -16.41 18.79 3.28
CA THR A 2 -15.21 17.93 3.28
C THR A 2 -14.99 17.37 4.67
N LYS A 3 -14.66 16.09 4.75
CA LYS A 3 -14.21 15.42 5.97
C LYS A 3 -12.82 14.86 5.71
N SER A 4 -11.85 15.26 6.51
CA SER A 4 -10.51 14.66 6.45
C SER A 4 -10.56 13.22 7.01
N LEU A 5 -9.83 12.33 6.36
CA LEU A 5 -9.57 10.96 6.81
C LEU A 5 -8.17 10.82 7.42
N ASP A 6 -7.44 11.91 7.59
CA ASP A 6 -6.11 11.94 8.21
C ASP A 6 -6.15 11.46 9.68
N GLY A 7 -4.97 11.17 10.20
CA GLY A 7 -4.75 10.69 11.55
C GLY A 7 -4.43 9.21 11.56
N ASP A 8 -5.03 8.49 12.49
CA ASP A 8 -4.64 7.13 12.82
C ASP A 8 -5.36 6.09 11.96
N TRP A 9 -4.58 5.18 11.35
CA TRP A 9 -5.05 4.11 10.45
C TRP A 9 -4.52 2.77 10.95
N ARG A 10 -5.30 1.72 10.74
CA ARG A 10 -4.83 0.34 10.95
C ARG A 10 -3.84 0.00 9.85
N PHE A 11 -2.69 -0.56 10.21
CA PHE A 11 -1.60 -0.82 9.29
C PHE A 11 -0.97 -2.20 9.50
N HIS A 12 -0.72 -2.90 8.41
CA HIS A 12 0.03 -4.15 8.40
C HIS A 12 1.17 -4.07 7.38
N PHE A 13 2.37 -4.48 7.79
CA PHE A 13 3.56 -4.50 6.96
C PHE A 13 3.97 -5.93 6.62
N SER A 14 4.18 -6.21 5.34
CA SER A 14 4.67 -7.49 4.86
C SER A 14 5.95 -7.30 4.06
N GLU A 15 6.93 -8.19 4.25
CA GLU A 15 8.23 -8.06 3.58
C GLU A 15 8.14 -8.28 2.06
N ASN A 16 7.13 -9.03 1.61
CA ASN A 16 6.88 -9.32 0.20
C ASN A 16 5.38 -9.50 -0.10
N PRO A 17 4.98 -9.47 -1.38
CA PRO A 17 3.57 -9.52 -1.75
C PRO A 17 2.89 -10.87 -1.47
N SER A 18 3.65 -11.96 -1.33
CA SER A 18 3.07 -13.27 -0.99
C SER A 18 2.75 -13.43 0.49
N GLN A 19 3.32 -12.58 1.36
CA GLN A 19 3.04 -12.57 2.80
C GLN A 19 1.92 -11.61 3.19
N ARG A 20 1.38 -10.84 2.24
CA ARG A 20 0.26 -9.94 2.50
C ARG A 20 -0.96 -10.72 3.00
N LEU A 21 -1.72 -10.10 3.89
CA LEU A 21 -2.98 -10.65 4.36
C LEU A 21 -4.03 -10.58 3.24
N ILE A 22 -4.48 -11.75 2.77
CA ILE A 22 -5.49 -11.87 1.72
C ILE A 22 -6.88 -11.70 2.34
N GLY A 23 -7.76 -10.94 1.69
CA GLY A 23 -9.13 -10.73 2.16
C GLY A 23 -9.26 -9.58 3.17
N PHE A 24 -8.20 -8.81 3.43
CA PHE A 24 -8.24 -7.65 4.32
C PHE A 24 -9.21 -6.55 3.86
N GLU A 25 -9.60 -6.57 2.59
CA GLU A 25 -10.61 -5.70 2.00
C GLU A 25 -12.05 -6.05 2.42
N GLN A 26 -12.26 -7.22 3.04
CA GLN A 26 -13.57 -7.65 3.51
C GLN A 26 -13.93 -6.95 4.82
N LEU A 27 -15.22 -6.62 4.97
CA LEU A 27 -15.74 -5.88 6.14
C LEU A 27 -15.61 -6.65 7.46
N ASP A 28 -15.65 -7.98 7.38
CA ASP A 28 -15.58 -8.91 8.51
C ASP A 28 -14.17 -9.48 8.74
N PHE A 29 -13.15 -8.93 8.06
CA PHE A 29 -11.78 -9.35 8.25
C PHE A 29 -11.28 -9.04 9.67
N ASP A 30 -10.59 -9.99 10.26
CA ASP A 30 -9.99 -9.83 11.59
C ASP A 30 -8.73 -8.94 11.52
N VAL A 31 -8.83 -7.76 12.13
CA VAL A 31 -7.77 -6.74 12.13
C VAL A 31 -6.81 -6.85 13.31
N ASP A 32 -6.82 -7.95 14.06
CA ASP A 32 -5.91 -8.14 15.21
C ASP A 32 -4.42 -8.11 14.82
N GLN A 33 -4.10 -8.46 13.57
CA GLN A 33 -2.74 -8.39 13.01
C GLN A 33 -2.34 -6.99 12.50
N PHE A 34 -3.22 -6.00 12.63
CA PHE A 34 -2.96 -4.62 12.22
C PHE A 34 -2.56 -3.76 13.42
N GLU A 35 -1.38 -3.16 13.29
CA GLU A 35 -0.89 -2.10 14.16
C GLU A 35 -1.51 -0.75 13.75
N HIS A 36 -0.98 0.34 14.27
CA HIS A 36 -1.46 1.70 14.03
C HIS A 36 -0.38 2.54 13.36
N ILE A 37 -0.77 3.36 12.37
CA ILE A 37 0.12 4.27 11.65
C ILE A 37 -0.51 5.65 11.46
N ALA A 38 0.30 6.70 11.52
CA ALA A 38 -0.13 8.05 11.21
C ALA A 38 -0.13 8.31 9.70
N VAL A 39 -1.25 8.83 9.19
CA VAL A 39 -1.45 9.25 7.81
C VAL A 39 -1.82 10.74 7.79
N PRO A 40 -1.16 11.59 6.98
CA PRO A 40 -0.09 11.26 6.05
C PRO A 40 1.27 11.04 6.75
N GLY A 41 2.08 10.13 6.19
CA GLY A 41 3.42 9.86 6.69
C GLY A 41 4.13 8.78 5.88
N HIS A 42 5.46 8.82 5.84
CA HIS A 42 6.27 7.73 5.28
C HIS A 42 6.34 6.57 6.27
N ILE A 43 6.15 5.34 5.79
CA ILE A 43 6.20 4.14 6.64
C ILE A 43 7.62 3.91 7.18
N GLU A 44 8.64 4.27 6.40
CA GLU A 44 10.05 4.13 6.76
C GLU A 44 10.44 5.03 7.92
N LEU A 45 9.78 6.19 8.07
CA LEU A 45 9.98 7.09 9.21
C LEU A 45 9.19 6.65 10.45
N GLN A 46 8.26 5.70 10.28
CA GLN A 46 7.41 5.17 11.35
C GLN A 46 7.86 3.76 11.79
N GLY A 47 9.04 3.31 11.35
CA GLY A 47 9.66 2.05 11.78
C GLY A 47 9.48 0.86 10.83
N PHE A 48 8.86 1.06 9.67
CA PHE A 48 8.57 -0.02 8.73
C PHE A 48 9.41 0.07 7.45
N GLY A 49 10.15 -0.99 7.12
CA GLY A 49 11.03 -1.02 5.96
C GLY A 49 12.35 -0.28 6.16
N GLN A 50 13.06 0.02 5.07
CA GLN A 50 14.37 0.65 5.10
C GLN A 50 14.39 1.93 4.27
N ILE A 51 15.01 2.98 4.82
CA ILE A 51 15.23 4.23 4.09
C ILE A 51 16.34 3.99 3.07
N HIS A 52 16.02 4.17 1.79
CA HIS A 52 16.99 4.08 0.71
C HIS A 52 17.32 5.47 0.17
N TYR A 53 18.61 5.81 0.16
CA TYR A 53 19.13 6.97 -0.55
C TYR A 53 20.08 6.50 -1.65
N ILE A 54 19.78 6.88 -2.88
CA ILE A 54 20.55 6.55 -4.08
C ILE A 54 20.64 7.80 -4.96
N ASN A 55 21.80 8.02 -5.55
CA ASN A 55 22.03 9.19 -6.40
C ASN A 55 21.65 8.91 -7.87
N THR A 56 22.11 7.79 -8.43
CA THR A 56 21.97 7.49 -9.87
C THR A 56 21.55 6.06 -10.19
N LEU A 57 22.01 5.07 -9.42
CA LEU A 57 21.69 3.65 -9.63
C LEU A 57 20.38 3.29 -8.94
N TYR A 58 19.61 2.33 -9.46
CA TYR A 58 18.49 1.79 -8.69
C TYR A 58 18.95 1.09 -7.40
N PRO A 59 18.12 1.03 -6.33
CA PRO A 59 18.55 0.48 -5.04
C PRO A 59 19.00 -0.99 -5.08
N TRP A 60 18.57 -1.73 -6.10
CA TRP A 60 18.87 -3.14 -6.33
C TRP A 60 20.03 -3.39 -7.31
N GLU A 61 20.54 -2.36 -8.00
CA GLU A 61 21.61 -2.53 -9.00
C GLU A 61 22.89 -3.08 -8.36
N GLY A 62 23.50 -4.08 -9.02
CA GLY A 62 24.70 -4.77 -8.53
C GLY A 62 24.48 -5.74 -7.36
N LYS A 63 23.28 -5.78 -6.77
CA LYS A 63 22.93 -6.69 -5.66
C LYS A 63 21.95 -7.78 -6.08
N ILE A 64 20.93 -7.41 -6.85
CA ILE A 64 19.83 -8.30 -7.24
C ILE A 64 19.59 -8.15 -8.74
N TYR A 65 19.59 -9.28 -9.46
CA TYR A 65 19.24 -9.29 -10.87
C TYR A 65 17.74 -9.02 -11.04
N ARG A 66 17.40 -7.87 -11.61
CA ARG A 66 16.02 -7.49 -11.93
C ARG A 66 15.90 -7.00 -13.35
N ARG A 67 14.78 -7.30 -14.01
CA ARG A 67 14.46 -6.78 -15.35
C ARG A 67 13.25 -5.88 -15.29
N PRO A 68 13.24 -4.73 -16.01
CA PRO A 68 12.06 -3.88 -16.12
C PRO A 68 10.85 -4.68 -16.63
N PRO A 69 9.64 -4.43 -16.10
CA PRO A 69 8.43 -5.05 -16.62
C PRO A 69 8.24 -4.70 -18.11
N TYR A 70 7.67 -5.63 -18.89
CA TYR A 70 7.40 -5.51 -20.33
C TYR A 70 8.62 -5.44 -21.27
N SER A 71 9.83 -5.79 -20.80
CA SER A 71 11.05 -5.68 -21.60
C SER A 71 11.22 -6.73 -22.72
N LEU A 72 10.40 -7.79 -22.78
CA LEU A 72 10.61 -8.90 -23.73
C LEU A 72 9.32 -9.40 -24.41
N SER A 73 8.20 -9.55 -23.69
CA SER A 73 6.87 -9.92 -24.20
C SER A 73 5.83 -9.86 -23.06
N HIS A 74 4.53 -9.96 -23.37
CA HIS A 74 3.46 -10.05 -22.36
C HIS A 74 3.40 -11.40 -21.63
N ASP A 75 4.29 -12.34 -21.99
CA ASP A 75 4.35 -13.65 -21.34
C ASP A 75 5.05 -13.49 -19.98
N LYS A 76 4.31 -13.76 -18.90
CA LYS A 76 4.68 -13.40 -17.52
C LYS A 76 5.61 -14.42 -16.85
N SER A 77 6.27 -15.30 -17.60
CA SER A 77 7.06 -16.41 -17.03
C SER A 77 8.57 -16.17 -17.06
N TYR A 78 9.05 -15.00 -16.62
CA TYR A 78 10.50 -14.71 -16.58
C TYR A 78 11.00 -14.49 -15.15
N LYS A 79 12.14 -15.10 -14.83
CA LYS A 79 12.82 -14.94 -13.54
C LYS A 79 13.24 -13.47 -13.33
N GLY A 80 12.90 -12.92 -12.16
CA GLY A 80 13.28 -11.54 -11.76
C GLY A 80 12.21 -10.47 -11.98
N LEU A 81 10.92 -10.87 -11.99
CA LEU A 81 9.78 -9.95 -11.95
C LEU A 81 9.75 -9.16 -10.65
N PHE A 82 9.48 -7.85 -10.74
CA PHE A 82 9.37 -6.98 -9.58
C PHE A 82 8.20 -7.35 -8.64
N SER A 83 7.10 -7.86 -9.20
CA SER A 83 5.89 -8.23 -8.43
C SER A 83 6.09 -9.46 -7.53
N GLU A 84 7.11 -10.27 -7.80
CA GLU A 84 7.42 -11.49 -7.04
C GLU A 84 8.72 -11.37 -6.24
N ALA A 85 9.31 -10.17 -6.21
CA ALA A 85 10.58 -9.97 -5.53
C ALA A 85 10.42 -10.06 -4.01
N ALA A 86 11.34 -10.77 -3.37
CA ALA A 86 11.35 -10.99 -1.93
C ALA A 86 11.57 -9.69 -1.11
N ASP A 87 12.11 -8.66 -1.74
CA ASP A 87 12.34 -7.32 -1.20
C ASP A 87 11.32 -6.28 -1.74
N ASN A 88 10.12 -6.73 -2.13
CA ASN A 88 9.01 -5.86 -2.51
C ASN A 88 8.02 -5.73 -1.35
N THR A 89 8.36 -4.88 -0.39
CA THR A 89 7.56 -4.66 0.83
C THR A 89 6.16 -4.14 0.49
N VAL A 90 5.16 -4.59 1.24
CA VAL A 90 3.76 -4.20 1.07
C VAL A 90 3.24 -3.60 2.37
N GLY A 91 2.59 -2.44 2.27
CA GLY A 91 1.84 -1.83 3.36
C GLY A 91 0.34 -1.92 3.08
N GLN A 92 -0.41 -2.52 4.01
CA GLN A 92 -1.86 -2.63 3.95
C GLN A 92 -2.48 -1.66 4.94
N TYR A 93 -3.45 -0.86 4.48
CA TYR A 93 -4.06 0.21 5.27
C TYR A 93 -5.56 -0.01 5.39
N ILE A 94 -6.11 0.16 6.59
CA ILE A 94 -7.55 0.10 6.85
C ILE A 94 -7.97 1.35 7.62
N LYS A 95 -9.03 2.01 7.14
CA LYS A 95 -9.69 3.12 7.82
C LYS A 95 -11.19 2.93 7.82
N THR A 96 -11.76 2.80 9.00
CA THR A 96 -13.21 2.87 9.21
C THR A 96 -13.60 4.31 9.53
N PHE A 97 -14.62 4.83 8.85
CA PHE A 97 -15.16 6.14 9.12
C PHE A 97 -16.67 6.16 8.90
N THR A 98 -17.37 6.98 9.68
CA THR A 98 -18.80 7.25 9.46
C THR A 98 -18.96 8.41 8.50
N LEU A 99 -19.82 8.27 7.49
CA LEU A 99 -20.17 9.36 6.61
C LEU A 99 -21.07 10.37 7.36
N PRO A 100 -20.72 11.67 7.42
CA PRO A 100 -21.60 12.68 7.99
C PRO A 100 -22.91 12.78 7.20
N ASP A 101 -24.03 13.02 7.89
CA ASP A 101 -25.36 13.20 7.26
C ASP A 101 -25.35 14.30 6.18
N THR A 102 -24.53 15.33 6.37
CA THR A 102 -24.34 16.44 5.42
C THR A 102 -23.71 16.01 4.10
N LEU A 103 -23.04 14.86 4.06
CA LEU A 103 -22.45 14.27 2.84
C LEU A 103 -23.30 13.13 2.29
N ALA A 104 -24.12 12.48 3.11
CA ALA A 104 -24.96 11.34 2.71
C ALA A 104 -26.01 11.68 1.63
N GLN A 105 -26.37 12.96 1.49
CA GLN A 105 -27.34 13.44 0.49
C GLN A 105 -26.69 13.85 -0.85
N HIS A 106 -25.39 13.64 -1.01
CA HIS A 106 -24.62 14.10 -2.16
C HIS A 106 -23.74 12.98 -2.74
N ASP A 107 -23.21 13.22 -3.94
CA ASP A 107 -22.19 12.35 -4.52
C ASP A 107 -20.89 12.48 -3.71
N VAL A 108 -20.44 11.34 -3.18
CA VAL A 108 -19.26 11.26 -2.30
C VAL A 108 -18.06 10.76 -3.09
N HIS A 109 -16.97 11.52 -3.03
CA HIS A 109 -15.68 11.16 -3.62
C HIS A 109 -14.61 11.07 -2.52
N ILE A 110 -13.75 10.06 -2.61
CA ILE A 110 -12.55 9.95 -1.78
C ILE A 110 -11.37 10.47 -2.60
N GLN A 111 -10.63 11.42 -2.03
CA GLN A 111 -9.46 12.03 -2.66
C GLN A 111 -8.19 11.60 -1.91
N PHE A 112 -7.19 11.18 -2.67
CA PHE A 112 -5.84 10.92 -2.18
C PHE A 112 -4.90 11.94 -2.82
N ASP A 113 -4.32 12.83 -2.01
CA ASP A 113 -3.46 13.90 -2.52
C ASP A 113 -2.11 13.38 -3.05
N GLY A 114 -1.68 12.21 -2.58
CA GLY A 114 -0.50 11.52 -3.11
C GLY A 114 -0.26 10.19 -2.43
N VAL A 115 -0.04 9.14 -3.24
CA VAL A 115 0.38 7.82 -2.77
C VAL A 115 1.55 7.35 -3.61
N ARG A 116 2.58 6.79 -2.98
CA ARG A 116 3.74 6.23 -3.68
C ARG A 116 3.53 4.73 -3.89
N LYS A 117 3.14 4.33 -5.11
CA LYS A 117 2.86 2.95 -5.55
C LYS A 117 1.84 2.23 -4.67
N SER A 118 0.58 2.18 -5.12
CA SER A 118 -0.51 1.52 -4.37
C SER A 118 -1.56 0.93 -5.29
N ASP A 119 -2.22 -0.11 -4.80
CA ASP A 119 -3.54 -0.55 -5.25
C ASP A 119 -4.56 -0.14 -4.16
N VAL A 120 -5.72 0.39 -4.56
CA VAL A 120 -6.76 0.88 -3.62
C VAL A 120 -8.04 0.07 -3.80
N SER A 121 -8.59 -0.43 -2.68
CA SER A 121 -9.89 -1.10 -2.65
C SER A 121 -10.79 -0.42 -1.63
N LEU A 122 -12.05 -0.16 -2.02
CA LEU A 122 -13.06 0.45 -1.16
C LEU A 122 -14.21 -0.55 -0.99
N ALA A 123 -14.48 -0.93 0.25
CA ALA A 123 -15.68 -1.69 0.62
C ALA A 123 -16.68 -0.73 1.30
N GLN A 124 -17.93 -0.75 0.86
CA GLN A 124 -19.04 -0.02 1.50
C GLN A 124 -19.80 -0.97 2.43
N CYS A 125 -20.12 -0.50 3.63
CA CYS A 125 -21.06 -1.15 4.55
C CYS A 125 -22.51 -0.98 4.06
#